data_AF-A0A920AH88-F1
#
_entry.id   AF-A0A920AH88-F1
#
_cell.length_a   1.000
_cell.length_b   1.000
_cell.length_c   1.000
_cell.angle_alpha   90.00
_cell.angle_beta   90.00
_cell.angle_gamma   90.00
#
_symmetry.space_group_name_H-M   'P 1'
#
loop_
_entity.id
_entity.type
_entity.pdbx_description
1 polymer ?
#
loop_
_entity_poly.entity_id
_entity_poly.type
_entity_poly.pdbx_seq_one_letter_code
_entity_poly.pdbx_strand_id
1 'polypeptide(L)'
;MSDADDRRQLQDVMLSYAAAVDARDMARYRACFADDVEIVGFGEATISSADAWTASVESQLEAFSATQHLMSPQLATISGDTASARTDVQALHVLKDGDGAMFTLWATYLTDFVRAGDGWKIARHELVIRGTQQTPDNTEMSLRSSAGLSPARRLSVNHFTAALLARWVSYGQAAKTWPLVVTADQSGQCAQALSKGRQQERTAGLATSSSTLNWNVEKAQHPNFDLGRWRSTWNSNTPGETLR
;
A
#
# COMPACT_ATOMS: atom_id res chain seq x y z
N MET A 1 -24.88 -25.70 4.33
CA MET A 1 -23.39 -25.68 4.40
C MET A 1 -22.99 -25.22 5.78
N SER A 2 -21.78 -25.54 6.24
CA SER A 2 -21.28 -25.04 7.53
C SER A 2 -20.69 -23.63 7.37
N ASP A 3 -20.63 -22.84 8.46
CA ASP A 3 -19.94 -21.54 8.47
C ASP A 3 -18.48 -21.65 7.98
N ALA A 4 -17.81 -22.76 8.32
CA ALA A 4 -16.44 -23.04 7.86
C ALA A 4 -16.35 -23.26 6.34
N ASP A 5 -17.33 -23.96 5.75
CA ASP A 5 -17.39 -24.14 4.30
C ASP A 5 -17.66 -22.81 3.58
N ASP A 6 -18.57 -22.00 4.12
CA ASP A 6 -18.88 -20.67 3.57
C ASP A 6 -17.66 -19.75 3.64
N ARG A 7 -16.95 -19.70 4.77
CA ARG A 7 -15.68 -18.95 4.89
C ARG A 7 -14.65 -19.38 3.84
N ARG A 8 -14.50 -20.68 3.60
CA ARG A 8 -13.60 -21.20 2.58
C ARG A 8 -14.01 -20.72 1.18
N GLN A 9 -15.29 -20.79 0.85
CA GLN A 9 -15.78 -20.34 -0.45
C GLN A 9 -15.63 -18.83 -0.66
N LEU A 10 -15.87 -18.01 0.36
CA LEU A 10 -15.62 -16.57 0.30
C LEU A 10 -14.13 -16.27 0.05
N GLN A 11 -13.24 -17.04 0.69
CA GLN A 11 -11.81 -16.95 0.45
C GLN A 11 -11.47 -17.35 -0.99
N ASP A 12 -12.03 -18.45 -1.50
CA ASP A 12 -11.81 -18.92 -2.88
C ASP A 12 -12.26 -17.87 -3.91
N VAL A 13 -13.38 -17.16 -3.67
CA VAL A 13 -13.84 -16.06 -4.55
C VAL A 13 -12.79 -14.95 -4.64
N MET A 14 -12.27 -14.49 -3.50
CA MET A 14 -11.28 -13.41 -3.51
C MET A 14 -9.92 -13.86 -4.06
N LEU A 15 -9.48 -15.08 -3.75
CA LEU A 15 -8.26 -15.64 -4.33
C LEU A 15 -8.39 -15.80 -5.85
N SER A 16 -9.57 -16.21 -6.34
CA SER A 16 -9.88 -16.24 -7.77
C SER A 16 -9.86 -14.85 -8.39
N TYR A 17 -10.41 -13.83 -7.71
CA TYR A 17 -10.35 -12.42 -8.13
C TYR A 17 -8.89 -11.97 -8.33
N ALA A 18 -8.01 -12.20 -7.35
CA ALA A 18 -6.62 -11.76 -7.41
C ALA A 18 -5.83 -12.51 -8.49
N ALA A 19 -5.97 -13.84 -8.53
CA ALA A 19 -5.32 -14.65 -9.55
C ALA A 19 -5.79 -14.27 -10.97
N ALA A 20 -7.08 -13.99 -11.14
CA ALA A 20 -7.65 -13.63 -12.43
C ALA A 20 -7.11 -12.28 -12.94
N VAL A 21 -7.10 -11.25 -12.09
CA VAL A 21 -6.58 -9.92 -12.50
C VAL A 21 -5.09 -9.97 -12.81
N ASP A 22 -4.31 -10.70 -12.01
CA ASP A 22 -2.86 -10.83 -12.21
C ASP A 22 -2.50 -11.64 -13.46
N ALA A 23 -3.31 -12.65 -13.79
CA ALA A 23 -3.17 -13.44 -15.02
C ALA A 23 -3.87 -12.84 -16.25
N ARG A 24 -4.62 -11.73 -16.07
CA ARG A 24 -5.52 -11.13 -17.08
C ARG A 24 -6.57 -12.11 -17.62
N ASP A 25 -7.03 -13.05 -16.80
CA ASP A 25 -8.16 -13.94 -17.10
C ASP A 25 -9.47 -13.20 -16.80
N MET A 26 -9.88 -12.32 -17.73
CA MET A 26 -11.01 -11.43 -17.50
C MET A 26 -12.35 -12.18 -17.42
N ALA A 27 -12.46 -13.36 -18.03
CA ALA A 27 -13.62 -14.23 -17.88
C ALA A 27 -13.75 -14.74 -16.44
N ARG A 28 -12.66 -15.22 -15.85
CA ARG A 28 -12.62 -15.62 -14.43
C ARG A 28 -12.84 -14.44 -13.49
N TYR A 29 -12.25 -13.29 -13.81
CA TYR A 29 -12.42 -12.07 -13.01
C TYR A 29 -13.90 -11.67 -12.97
N ARG A 30 -14.55 -11.58 -14.13
CA ARG A 30 -15.98 -11.29 -14.26
C ARG A 30 -16.85 -12.28 -13.48
N ALA A 31 -16.48 -13.56 -13.49
CA ALA A 31 -17.23 -14.59 -12.78
C ALA A 31 -17.21 -14.43 -11.26
N CYS A 32 -16.33 -13.62 -10.66
CA CYS A 32 -16.34 -13.39 -9.21
C CYS A 32 -17.50 -12.49 -8.74
N PHE A 33 -18.13 -11.74 -9.64
CA PHE A 33 -19.11 -10.70 -9.28
C PHE A 33 -20.55 -11.12 -9.57
N ALA A 34 -21.48 -10.56 -8.78
CA ALA A 34 -22.89 -10.50 -9.14
C ALA A 34 -23.08 -9.49 -10.29
N ASP A 35 -24.07 -9.71 -11.16
CA ASP A 35 -24.23 -8.88 -12.36
C ASP A 35 -24.45 -7.39 -12.03
N ASP A 36 -25.14 -7.11 -10.93
CA ASP A 36 -25.46 -5.79 -10.39
C ASP A 36 -24.48 -5.31 -9.30
N VAL A 37 -23.25 -5.85 -9.27
CA VAL A 37 -22.23 -5.48 -8.27
C VAL A 37 -22.03 -3.97 -8.16
N GLU A 38 -21.91 -3.47 -6.94
CA GLU A 38 -21.52 -2.10 -6.65
C GLU A 38 -20.01 -1.99 -6.36
N ILE A 39 -19.29 -1.25 -7.19
CA ILE A 39 -17.85 -1.01 -7.06
C ILE A 39 -17.60 0.43 -6.60
N VAL A 40 -16.93 0.59 -5.46
CA VAL A 40 -16.77 1.89 -4.77
C VAL A 40 -15.31 2.17 -4.44
N GLY A 41 -14.87 3.41 -4.58
CA GLY A 41 -13.51 3.82 -4.18
C GLY A 41 -12.40 3.43 -5.15
N PHE A 42 -12.74 2.84 -6.31
CA PHE A 42 -11.81 2.55 -7.41
C PHE A 42 -11.78 3.67 -8.48
N GLY A 43 -12.36 4.83 -8.20
CA GLY A 43 -12.46 5.94 -9.16
C GLY A 43 -13.40 7.04 -8.67
N GLU A 44 -13.70 8.00 -9.54
CA GLU A 44 -14.56 9.15 -9.20
C GLU A 44 -16.04 8.76 -9.00
N ALA A 45 -16.49 7.68 -9.63
CA ALA A 45 -17.88 7.26 -9.61
C ALA A 45 -18.02 5.79 -9.21
N THR A 46 -19.12 5.48 -8.53
CA THR A 46 -19.57 4.11 -8.32
C THR A 46 -19.95 3.46 -9.66
N ILE A 47 -19.51 2.22 -9.86
CA ILE A 47 -19.91 1.39 -11.00
C ILE A 47 -20.87 0.32 -10.49
N SER A 48 -22.03 0.17 -11.13
CA SER A 48 -23.09 -0.78 -10.72
C SER A 48 -23.33 -1.87 -11.77
N SER A 49 -22.24 -2.41 -12.34
CA SER A 49 -22.29 -3.47 -13.36
C SER A 49 -20.98 -4.23 -13.41
N ALA A 50 -21.05 -5.55 -13.32
CA ALA A 50 -19.87 -6.41 -13.38
C ALA A 50 -19.18 -6.36 -14.76
N ASP A 51 -19.94 -6.24 -15.85
CA ASP A 51 -19.39 -6.13 -17.20
C ASP A 51 -18.67 -4.80 -17.41
N ALA A 52 -19.30 -3.69 -17.00
CA ALA A 52 -18.66 -2.38 -17.08
C ALA A 52 -17.40 -2.30 -16.22
N TRP A 53 -17.43 -2.91 -15.03
CA TRP A 53 -16.27 -2.98 -14.16
C TRP A 53 -15.14 -3.82 -14.77
N THR A 54 -15.45 -5.01 -15.28
CA THR A 54 -14.46 -5.91 -15.90
C THR A 54 -13.78 -5.23 -17.09
N ALA A 55 -14.54 -4.59 -17.98
CA ALA A 55 -13.98 -3.85 -19.12
C ALA A 55 -13.10 -2.68 -18.67
N SER A 56 -13.49 -1.97 -17.60
CA SER A 56 -12.70 -0.90 -17.01
C SER A 56 -11.36 -1.42 -16.48
N VAL A 57 -11.37 -2.55 -15.75
CA VAL A 57 -10.14 -3.16 -15.22
C VAL A 57 -9.23 -3.65 -16.35
N GLU A 58 -9.78 -4.30 -17.38
CA GLU A 58 -9.02 -4.77 -18.53
C GLU A 58 -8.27 -3.61 -19.22
N SER A 59 -8.95 -2.49 -19.46
CA SER A 59 -8.33 -1.30 -20.05
C SER A 59 -7.23 -0.72 -19.16
N GLN A 60 -7.41 -0.70 -17.84
CA GLN A 60 -6.39 -0.18 -16.92
C GLN A 60 -5.14 -1.06 -16.86
N LEU A 61 -5.30 -2.38 -16.99
CA LEU A 61 -4.18 -3.33 -17.00
C LEU A 61 -3.24 -3.14 -18.20
N GLU A 62 -3.66 -2.41 -19.25
CA GLU A 62 -2.80 -2.08 -20.38
C GLU A 62 -1.61 -1.18 -20.00
N ALA A 63 -1.75 -0.39 -18.93
CA ALA A 63 -0.69 0.49 -18.41
C ALA A 63 0.44 -0.26 -17.69
N PHE A 64 0.21 -1.53 -17.35
CA PHE A 64 1.13 -2.33 -16.55
C PHE A 64 1.68 -3.50 -17.38
N SER A 65 2.93 -3.89 -17.13
CA SER A 65 3.50 -5.11 -17.68
C SER A 65 3.15 -6.33 -16.84
N ALA A 66 3.05 -6.15 -15.52
CA ALA A 66 2.63 -7.17 -14.57
C ALA A 66 1.96 -6.54 -13.34
N THR A 67 1.09 -7.32 -12.68
CA THR A 67 0.52 -6.97 -11.37
C THR A 67 0.64 -8.16 -10.41
N GLN A 68 0.59 -7.87 -9.10
CA GLN A 68 0.44 -8.88 -8.06
C GLN A 68 -0.42 -8.35 -6.92
N HIS A 69 -1.51 -9.03 -6.62
CA HIS A 69 -2.40 -8.69 -5.52
C HIS A 69 -2.25 -9.70 -4.37
N LEU A 70 -1.47 -9.31 -3.36
CA LEU A 70 -1.32 -10.09 -2.13
C LEU A 70 -2.40 -9.69 -1.13
N MET A 71 -3.21 -10.66 -0.70
CA MET A 71 -4.31 -10.43 0.24
C MET A 71 -4.10 -11.16 1.57
N SER A 72 -4.54 -10.53 2.65
CA SER A 72 -4.66 -11.17 3.95
C SER A 72 -5.81 -12.21 3.95
N PRO A 73 -5.84 -13.11 4.95
CA PRO A 73 -7.08 -13.80 5.29
C PRO A 73 -8.23 -12.81 5.56
N GLN A 74 -9.46 -13.25 5.30
CA GLN A 74 -10.66 -12.43 5.46
C GLN A 74 -11.14 -12.42 6.91
N LEU A 75 -11.48 -11.24 7.42
CA LEU A 75 -12.33 -11.10 8.60
C LEU A 75 -13.79 -11.04 8.15
N ALA A 76 -14.43 -12.20 8.05
CA ALA A 76 -15.78 -12.35 7.52
C ALA A 76 -16.85 -12.57 8.61
N THR A 77 -18.03 -12.00 8.38
CA THR A 77 -19.29 -12.26 9.10
C THR A 77 -20.30 -12.80 8.10
N ILE A 78 -20.86 -13.98 8.36
CA ILE A 78 -21.80 -14.67 7.47
C ILE A 78 -23.18 -14.70 8.12
N SER A 79 -24.20 -14.41 7.33
CA SER A 79 -25.61 -14.43 7.73
C SER A 79 -26.44 -15.05 6.61
N GLY A 80 -26.66 -16.36 6.69
CA GLY A 80 -27.42 -17.14 5.70
C GLY A 80 -26.79 -17.06 4.31
N ASP A 81 -27.47 -16.35 3.40
CA ASP A 81 -27.08 -16.20 2.00
C ASP A 81 -26.36 -14.86 1.71
N THR A 82 -25.96 -14.15 2.76
CA THR A 82 -25.18 -12.92 2.68
C THR A 82 -23.95 -13.00 3.57
N ALA A 83 -22.88 -12.28 3.19
CA ALA A 83 -21.70 -12.14 4.03
C ALA A 83 -21.05 -10.78 3.80
N SER A 84 -20.34 -10.29 4.81
CA SER A 84 -19.48 -9.11 4.73
C SER A 84 -18.07 -9.48 5.18
N ALA A 85 -17.04 -9.03 4.48
CA ALA A 85 -15.67 -9.26 4.86
C ALA A 85 -14.77 -8.03 4.71
N ARG A 86 -13.83 -7.91 5.64
CA ARG A 86 -12.65 -7.05 5.51
C ARG A 86 -11.47 -7.90 5.03
N THR A 87 -10.78 -7.42 3.99
CA THR A 87 -9.53 -8.03 3.48
C THR A 87 -8.48 -6.94 3.31
N ASP A 88 -7.31 -7.06 3.91
CA ASP A 88 -6.21 -6.14 3.65
C ASP A 88 -5.45 -6.60 2.39
N VAL A 89 -5.04 -5.66 1.55
CA VAL A 89 -4.39 -5.92 0.26
C VAL A 89 -3.14 -5.07 0.09
N GLN A 90 -2.09 -5.70 -0.44
CA GLN A 90 -0.97 -5.03 -1.07
C GLN A 90 -1.00 -5.37 -2.57
N ALA A 91 -1.11 -4.37 -3.42
CA ALA A 91 -1.13 -4.53 -4.87
C ALA A 91 0.11 -3.90 -5.48
N LEU A 92 0.96 -4.71 -6.10
CA LEU A 92 2.13 -4.28 -6.85
C LEU A 92 1.77 -4.19 -8.33
N HIS A 93 2.16 -3.10 -8.98
CA HIS A 93 1.98 -2.89 -10.41
C HIS A 93 3.31 -2.47 -11.01
N VAL A 94 3.78 -3.19 -12.03
CA VAL A 94 4.98 -2.83 -12.79
C VAL A 94 4.55 -2.00 -13.99
N LEU A 95 5.01 -0.76 -14.09
CA LEU A 95 4.66 0.12 -15.19
C LEU A 95 5.26 -0.41 -16.50
N LYS A 96 4.44 -0.47 -17.55
CA LYS A 96 4.87 -1.00 -18.86
C LYS A 96 5.99 -0.19 -19.49
N ASP A 97 5.90 1.14 -19.42
CA ASP A 97 6.81 2.08 -20.07
C ASP A 97 7.79 2.77 -19.09
N GLY A 98 7.89 2.30 -17.84
CA GLY A 98 8.61 2.99 -16.76
C GLY A 98 9.99 2.42 -16.40
N ASP A 99 10.62 1.66 -17.28
CA ASP A 99 11.94 1.01 -17.06
C ASP A 99 12.06 0.29 -15.69
N GLY A 100 11.05 -0.51 -15.35
CA GLY A 100 10.97 -1.24 -14.08
C GLY A 100 10.43 -0.43 -12.90
N ALA A 101 9.94 0.80 -13.13
CA ALA A 101 9.19 1.56 -12.13
C ALA A 101 7.95 0.78 -11.68
N MET A 102 7.71 0.83 -10.37
CA MET A 102 6.65 0.11 -9.69
C MET A 102 5.73 1.08 -8.97
N PHE A 103 4.46 0.76 -8.97
CA PHE A 103 3.44 1.37 -8.14
C PHE A 103 2.89 0.33 -7.16
N THR A 104 3.03 0.60 -5.87
CA THR A 104 2.50 -0.23 -4.78
C THR A 104 1.34 0.50 -4.12
N LEU A 105 0.22 -0.19 -4.00
CA LEU A 105 -0.96 0.22 -3.26
C LEU A 105 -1.09 -0.64 -2.00
N TRP A 106 -1.31 -0.01 -0.85
CA TRP A 106 -1.83 -0.67 0.35
C TRP A 106 -3.24 -0.19 0.59
N ALA A 107 -4.16 -1.13 0.77
CA ALA A 107 -5.56 -0.82 0.95
C ALA A 107 -6.27 -1.87 1.83
N THR A 108 -7.51 -1.56 2.15
CA THR A 108 -8.47 -2.50 2.71
C THR A 108 -9.63 -2.63 1.73
N TYR A 109 -9.98 -3.85 1.36
CA TYR A 109 -11.26 -4.16 0.74
C TYR A 109 -12.34 -4.36 1.80
N LEU A 110 -13.46 -3.66 1.63
CA LEU A 110 -14.72 -3.94 2.33
C LEU A 110 -15.65 -4.56 1.29
N THR A 111 -15.97 -5.84 1.46
CA THR A 111 -16.65 -6.63 0.44
C THR A 111 -17.90 -7.27 1.01
N ASP A 112 -19.03 -7.05 0.35
CA ASP A 112 -20.26 -7.79 0.62
C ASP A 112 -20.45 -8.85 -0.46
N PHE A 113 -20.93 -10.01 -0.02
CA PHE A 113 -21.15 -11.19 -0.84
C PHE A 113 -22.59 -11.63 -0.73
N VAL A 114 -23.06 -12.21 -1.83
CA VAL A 114 -24.37 -12.87 -1.92
C VAL A 114 -24.18 -14.28 -2.47
N ARG A 115 -24.96 -15.23 -1.95
CA ARG A 115 -25.04 -16.55 -2.56
C ARG A 115 -25.86 -16.46 -3.85
N ALA A 116 -25.29 -16.85 -4.97
CA ALA A 116 -25.94 -16.85 -6.28
C ALA A 116 -25.72 -18.19 -6.98
N GLY A 117 -26.80 -18.96 -7.16
CA GLY A 117 -26.73 -20.29 -7.75
C GLY A 117 -25.95 -21.27 -6.87
N ASP A 118 -24.84 -21.79 -7.41
CA ASP A 118 -24.01 -22.82 -6.79
C ASP A 118 -22.84 -22.27 -5.94
N GLY A 119 -22.69 -20.95 -5.83
CA GLY A 119 -21.59 -20.35 -5.08
C GLY A 119 -21.83 -18.92 -4.59
N TRP A 120 -20.78 -18.34 -4.03
CA TRP A 120 -20.76 -16.94 -3.58
C TRP A 120 -20.29 -16.01 -4.71
N LYS A 121 -20.84 -14.80 -4.72
CA LYS A 121 -20.43 -13.72 -5.62
C LYS A 121 -20.24 -12.43 -4.84
N ILE A 122 -19.35 -11.57 -5.33
CA ILE A 122 -19.15 -10.21 -4.82
C ILE A 122 -20.34 -9.34 -5.26
N ALA A 123 -21.10 -8.82 -4.29
CA ALA A 123 -22.25 -7.94 -4.51
C ALA A 123 -21.88 -6.46 -4.29
N ARG A 124 -20.94 -6.18 -3.40
CA ARG A 124 -20.33 -4.86 -3.24
C ARG A 124 -18.85 -5.00 -2.99
N HIS A 125 -18.03 -4.16 -3.61
CA HIS A 125 -16.59 -4.13 -3.40
C HIS A 125 -16.09 -2.70 -3.27
N GLU A 126 -15.62 -2.35 -2.08
CA GLU A 126 -15.11 -1.03 -1.77
C GLU A 126 -13.61 -1.06 -1.50
N LEU A 127 -12.87 -0.21 -2.21
CA LEU A 127 -11.45 0.03 -1.99
C LEU A 127 -11.26 1.20 -1.02
N VAL A 128 -10.70 0.91 0.15
CA VAL A 128 -10.27 1.94 1.11
C VAL A 128 -8.75 2.04 1.09
N ILE A 129 -8.23 3.03 0.37
CA ILE A 129 -6.79 3.27 0.24
C ILE A 129 -6.17 3.61 1.61
N ARG A 130 -5.09 2.91 1.96
CA ARG A 130 -4.26 3.21 3.13
C ARG A 130 -3.03 4.01 2.74
N GLY A 131 -2.39 3.65 1.63
CA GLY A 131 -1.24 4.38 1.14
C GLY A 131 -0.80 3.90 -0.22
N THR A 132 0.08 4.68 -0.85
CA THR A 132 0.66 4.37 -2.14
C THR A 132 2.13 4.73 -2.16
N GLN A 133 2.93 3.97 -2.88
CA GLN A 133 4.32 4.27 -3.16
C GLN A 133 4.58 4.06 -4.64
N GLN A 134 5.37 4.93 -5.24
CA GLN A 134 5.90 4.74 -6.58
C GLN A 134 7.43 4.78 -6.52
N THR A 135 8.10 3.83 -7.15
CA THR A 135 9.55 3.93 -7.34
C THR A 135 9.84 4.86 -8.52
N PRO A 136 10.92 5.66 -8.44
CA PRO A 136 11.34 6.46 -9.59
C PRO A 136 11.63 5.55 -10.77
N ASP A 137 11.33 6.04 -11.97
CA ASP A 137 11.86 5.46 -13.20
C ASP A 137 13.41 5.55 -13.15
N ASN A 138 14.09 4.44 -13.47
CA ASN A 138 15.56 4.35 -13.46
C ASN A 138 16.21 5.40 -14.39
N THR A 139 15.45 5.92 -15.35
CA THR A 139 15.87 7.03 -16.22
C THR A 139 16.19 8.31 -15.43
N GLU A 140 15.46 8.62 -14.34
CA GLU A 140 15.79 9.77 -13.46
C GLU A 140 17.02 9.51 -12.59
N MET A 141 17.27 8.26 -12.19
CA MET A 141 18.43 7.90 -11.37
C MET A 141 19.74 7.99 -12.18
N SER A 142 19.69 7.63 -13.47
CA SER A 142 20.80 7.78 -14.41
C SER A 142 21.17 9.26 -14.67
N LEU A 143 20.17 10.16 -14.68
CA LEU A 143 20.45 11.59 -14.80
C LEU A 143 21.14 12.17 -13.56
N ARG A 144 20.86 11.63 -12.36
CA ARG A 144 21.50 12.07 -11.10
C ARG A 144 22.93 11.53 -10.92
N SER A 145 23.29 10.39 -11.53
CA SER A 145 24.68 9.90 -11.54
C SER A 145 25.56 10.61 -12.58
N SER A 146 24.96 11.34 -13.52
CA SER A 146 25.65 12.12 -14.57
C SER A 146 25.86 13.61 -14.25
N ALA A 147 25.81 13.99 -12.96
CA ALA A 147 26.06 15.36 -12.49
C ALA A 147 27.53 15.80 -12.71
N GLY A 148 27.87 16.04 -13.98
CA GLY A 148 29.16 16.48 -14.49
C GLY A 148 29.11 16.98 -15.94
N LEU A 149 27.94 17.17 -16.56
CA LEU A 149 27.82 17.63 -17.95
C LEU A 149 26.87 18.83 -18.11
N SER A 150 27.23 19.69 -19.09
CA SER A 150 26.88 21.12 -19.19
C SER A 150 25.39 21.47 -19.37
N PRO A 151 24.99 22.75 -19.15
CA PRO A 151 23.58 23.19 -19.04
C PRO A 151 22.70 23.07 -20.31
N ALA A 152 23.23 22.65 -21.46
CA ALA A 152 22.57 22.83 -22.75
C ALA A 152 21.62 21.69 -23.22
N ARG A 153 21.21 20.77 -22.35
CA ARG A 153 20.24 19.70 -22.70
C ARG A 153 19.08 19.56 -21.70
N ARG A 154 18.56 20.68 -21.18
CA ARG A 154 17.44 20.69 -20.22
C ARG A 154 16.03 20.77 -20.82
N LEU A 155 15.87 20.76 -22.14
CA LEU A 155 14.56 20.93 -22.77
C LEU A 155 14.30 19.83 -23.79
N SER A 156 13.45 18.87 -23.39
CA SER A 156 12.64 17.97 -24.24
C SER A 156 12.53 16.57 -23.61
N VAL A 157 11.65 16.38 -22.62
CA VAL A 157 10.94 15.09 -22.44
C VAL A 157 9.51 15.43 -22.06
N ASN A 158 8.62 15.19 -23.01
CA ASN A 158 7.25 15.68 -23.06
C ASN A 158 6.29 14.84 -22.21
N HIS A 159 5.46 15.55 -21.45
CA HIS A 159 4.04 15.33 -21.19
C HIS A 159 3.37 14.18 -21.98
N PHE A 160 3.30 12.96 -21.42
CA PHE A 160 2.27 11.97 -21.83
C PHE A 160 1.94 10.86 -20.80
N THR A 161 2.47 10.90 -19.57
CA THR A 161 2.18 9.91 -18.49
C THR A 161 1.36 10.47 -17.32
N ALA A 162 1.07 11.77 -17.30
CA ALA A 162 0.43 12.42 -16.15
C ALA A 162 -1.11 12.28 -16.12
N ALA A 163 -1.80 12.06 -17.25
CA ALA A 163 -3.26 12.18 -17.30
C ALA A 163 -4.02 10.94 -16.82
N LEU A 164 -3.48 9.73 -16.97
CA LEU A 164 -4.11 8.50 -16.47
C LEU A 164 -3.85 8.28 -14.97
N LEU A 165 -2.64 8.62 -14.48
CA LEU A 165 -2.26 8.52 -13.07
C LEU A 165 -2.82 9.68 -12.22
N ALA A 166 -2.92 10.91 -12.75
CA ALA A 166 -3.54 12.02 -12.02
C ALA A 166 -5.02 11.75 -11.69
N ARG A 167 -5.72 10.95 -12.52
CA ARG A 167 -7.10 10.55 -12.25
C ARG A 167 -7.25 9.53 -11.11
N TRP A 168 -6.19 8.80 -10.77
CA TRP A 168 -6.15 7.87 -9.63
C TRP A 168 -5.51 8.50 -8.38
N VAL A 169 -4.52 9.38 -8.57
CA VAL A 169 -3.72 9.99 -7.49
C VAL A 169 -4.42 11.21 -6.86
N SER A 170 -5.39 11.84 -7.53
CA SER A 170 -6.03 13.07 -7.02
C SER A 170 -6.91 12.91 -5.77
N TYR A 171 -7.15 11.69 -5.26
CA TYR A 171 -7.93 11.47 -4.04
C TYR A 171 -7.11 10.96 -2.83
N GLY A 172 -5.77 10.92 -2.94
CA GLY A 172 -4.87 10.55 -1.84
C GLY A 172 -4.15 11.73 -1.15
N GLN A 173 -4.56 12.98 -1.40
CA GLN A 173 -3.84 14.17 -0.91
C GLN A 173 -4.14 14.59 0.54
N ALA A 174 -4.48 13.63 1.41
CA ALA A 174 -4.61 13.88 2.85
C ALA A 174 -3.77 12.89 3.67
N ALA A 175 -2.46 13.14 3.74
CA ALA A 175 -1.55 12.89 4.87
C ALA A 175 -0.11 12.74 4.38
N LYS A 176 0.56 13.88 4.11
CA LYS A 176 2.03 13.93 4.04
C LYS A 176 2.61 13.80 5.45
N THR A 177 2.58 12.59 6.02
CA THR A 177 3.51 12.13 7.07
C THR A 177 3.16 10.68 7.40
N TRP A 178 3.87 9.74 6.77
CA TRP A 178 3.89 8.33 7.17
C TRP A 178 5.24 8.03 7.84
N PRO A 179 5.28 7.10 8.81
CA PRO A 179 6.50 6.79 9.53
C PRO A 179 7.54 6.17 8.59
N LEU A 180 8.79 6.62 8.72
CA LEU A 180 9.95 6.08 8.03
C LEU A 180 10.08 4.59 8.38
N VAL A 181 9.86 3.68 7.42
CA VAL A 181 10.15 2.26 7.60
C VAL A 181 11.65 2.07 7.47
N VAL A 182 12.31 1.72 8.57
CA VAL A 182 13.76 1.52 8.63
C VAL A 182 14.08 0.06 8.38
N THR A 183 14.68 -0.25 7.23
CA THR A 183 15.30 -1.55 6.97
C THR A 183 16.71 -1.59 7.59
N ALA A 184 17.20 -2.79 7.95
CA ALA A 184 18.43 -2.96 8.73
C ALA A 184 19.69 -2.35 8.05
N ASP A 185 19.70 -2.30 6.73
CA ASP A 185 20.75 -1.73 5.88
C ASP A 185 20.78 -0.19 5.86
N GLN A 186 19.75 0.48 6.39
CA GLN A 186 19.63 1.95 6.42
C GLN A 186 19.70 2.56 7.82
N SER A 187 20.04 1.75 8.84
CA SER A 187 20.10 2.15 10.24
C SER A 187 21.05 3.33 10.52
N GLY A 188 22.21 3.38 9.84
CA GLY A 188 23.18 4.47 9.99
C GLY A 188 22.67 5.82 9.46
N GLN A 189 21.95 5.81 8.33
CA GLN A 189 21.38 7.02 7.72
C GLN A 189 20.21 7.56 8.57
N CYS A 190 19.43 6.64 9.17
CA CYS A 190 18.36 7.00 10.10
C CYS A 190 18.89 7.63 11.39
N ALA A 191 19.99 7.11 11.95
CA ALA A 191 20.64 7.70 13.13
C ALA A 191 21.11 9.14 12.85
N GLN A 192 21.60 9.40 11.64
CA GLN A 192 22.06 10.73 11.23
C GLN A 192 20.88 11.70 11.01
N ALA A 193 19.78 11.24 10.42
CA ALA A 193 18.55 12.02 10.27
C ALA A 193 17.91 12.37 11.62
N LEU A 194 17.88 11.42 12.56
CA LEU A 194 17.39 11.65 13.92
C LEU A 194 18.28 12.61 14.72
N SER A 195 19.60 12.55 14.51
CA SER A 195 20.54 13.52 15.10
C SER A 195 20.28 14.95 14.61
N LYS A 196 20.03 15.12 13.31
CA LYS A 196 19.65 16.41 12.72
C LYS A 196 18.28 16.89 13.21
N GLY A 197 17.30 16.00 13.32
CA GLY A 197 15.98 16.31 13.90
C GLY A 197 16.08 16.80 15.35
N ARG A 198 16.89 16.14 16.19
CA ARG A 198 17.17 16.57 17.57
C ARG A 198 17.82 17.95 17.68
N GLN A 199 18.62 18.36 16.69
CA GLN A 199 19.19 19.72 16.65
C GLN A 199 18.14 20.77 16.27
N GLN A 200 17.19 20.45 15.38
CA GLN A 200 16.09 21.33 14.98
C GLN A 200 15.01 21.47 16.07
N GLU A 201 14.68 20.40 16.80
CA GLU A 201 13.69 20.44 17.90
C GLU A 201 14.14 21.30 19.08
N ARG A 202 15.45 21.45 19.31
CA ARG A 202 15.99 22.39 20.32
C ARG A 202 15.77 23.87 19.98
N THR A 203 15.41 24.19 18.74
CA THR A 203 15.22 25.58 18.27
C THR A 203 13.75 25.97 18.08
N ALA A 204 12.84 25.01 17.96
CA ALA A 204 11.39 25.27 17.86
C ALA A 204 10.62 24.14 18.55
N GLY A 205 10.09 24.40 19.74
CA GLY A 205 9.35 23.41 20.51
C GLY A 205 8.02 23.04 19.87
N LEU A 206 7.86 21.78 19.48
CA LEU A 206 6.58 21.09 19.33
C LEU A 206 6.70 19.66 19.89
N ALA A 207 5.67 19.23 20.60
CA ALA A 207 5.63 17.97 21.33
C ALA A 207 4.91 16.88 20.53
N THR A 208 5.63 15.83 20.11
CA THR A 208 5.05 14.54 19.72
C THR A 208 5.88 13.38 20.24
N SER A 209 5.22 12.28 20.60
CA SER A 209 5.73 11.15 21.38
C SER A 209 6.80 10.32 20.65
N SER A 210 8.08 10.54 20.98
CA SER A 210 9.26 9.85 20.41
C SER A 210 9.56 8.47 21.01
N SER A 211 8.63 7.84 21.75
CA SER A 211 8.97 6.67 22.58
C SER A 211 9.16 5.35 21.80
N THR A 212 8.46 5.15 20.67
CA THR A 212 8.53 3.88 19.92
C THR A 212 9.63 3.87 18.86
N LEU A 213 9.92 5.01 18.24
CA LEU A 213 11.00 5.12 17.25
C LEU A 213 12.38 4.95 17.87
N ASN A 214 12.59 5.47 19.09
CA ASN A 214 13.86 5.34 19.79
C ASN A 214 14.20 3.89 20.14
N TRP A 215 13.21 3.07 20.51
CA TRP A 215 13.44 1.66 20.85
C TRP A 215 13.94 0.85 19.64
N ASN A 216 13.29 1.01 18.48
CA ASN A 216 13.67 0.30 17.26
C ASN A 216 15.11 0.64 16.83
N VAL A 217 15.51 1.91 16.98
CA VAL A 217 16.85 2.39 16.64
C VAL A 217 17.91 1.86 17.62
N GLU A 218 17.65 1.93 18.92
CA GLU A 218 18.58 1.42 19.94
C GLU A 218 18.74 -0.10 19.86
N LYS A 219 17.66 -0.85 19.60
CA LYS A 219 17.71 -2.30 19.42
C LYS A 219 18.48 -2.71 18.16
N ALA A 220 18.37 -1.93 17.08
CA ALA A 220 19.11 -2.16 15.85
C ALA A 220 20.63 -1.91 16.02
N GLN A 221 21.02 -0.94 16.85
CA GLN A 221 22.43 -0.65 17.15
C GLN A 221 23.02 -1.60 18.21
N HIS A 222 22.20 -2.11 19.12
CA HIS A 222 22.59 -2.99 20.21
C HIS A 222 21.67 -4.22 20.27
N PRO A 223 21.94 -5.30 19.51
CA PRO A 223 21.02 -6.44 19.38
C PRO A 223 20.71 -7.13 20.72
N ASN A 224 21.63 -7.06 21.68
CA ASN A 224 21.50 -7.65 23.01
C ASN A 224 20.81 -6.73 24.04
N PHE A 225 20.27 -5.59 23.60
CA PHE A 225 19.63 -4.61 24.47
C PHE A 225 18.22 -5.07 24.87
N ASP A 226 17.95 -5.19 26.17
CA ASP A 226 16.70 -5.72 26.72
C ASP A 226 15.75 -4.62 27.23
N LEU A 227 14.45 -4.82 27.03
CA LEU A 227 13.34 -3.96 27.42
C LEU A 227 13.34 -3.61 28.93
N GLY A 228 13.81 -4.53 29.78
CA GLY A 228 13.89 -4.31 31.23
C GLY A 228 14.83 -3.18 31.65
N ARG A 229 15.98 -3.03 30.95
CA ARG A 229 17.03 -2.04 31.26
C ARG A 229 16.72 -0.65 30.67
N TRP A 230 15.92 -0.60 29.61
CA TRP A 230 15.46 0.63 28.97
C TRP A 230 14.47 1.40 29.85
N ARG A 231 13.56 0.68 30.52
CA ARG A 231 12.59 1.31 31.44
C ARG A 231 13.24 1.91 32.68
N SER A 232 14.34 1.34 33.18
CA SER A 232 15.02 1.82 34.39
C SER A 232 15.86 3.08 34.18
N THR A 233 16.37 3.30 32.96
CA THR A 233 17.19 4.49 32.61
C THR A 233 16.35 5.72 32.28
N TRP A 234 15.10 5.53 31.82
CA TRP A 234 14.20 6.64 31.47
C TRP A 234 13.39 7.19 32.66
N ASN A 235 13.13 6.38 33.68
CA ASN A 235 12.40 6.84 34.88
C ASN A 235 13.29 7.62 35.87
N SER A 236 14.61 7.58 35.74
CA SER A 236 15.53 8.41 36.52
C SER A 236 15.83 9.71 35.76
N ASN A 237 14.89 10.66 35.80
CA ASN A 237 15.15 12.04 35.40
C ASN A 237 16.06 12.71 36.46
N THR A 238 17.37 12.52 36.31
CA THR A 238 18.39 13.42 36.88
C THR A 238 19.31 13.86 35.76
N PRO A 239 19.33 15.15 35.39
CA PRO A 239 20.22 15.64 34.35
C PRO A 239 21.65 15.69 34.88
N GLY A 240 22.52 14.85 34.31
CA GLY A 240 23.97 15.02 34.40
C GLY A 240 24.72 13.87 35.05
N GLU A 241 24.81 12.71 34.39
CA GLU A 241 26.00 11.86 34.48
C GLU A 241 26.33 11.28 33.10
N THR A 242 27.44 11.75 32.54
CA THR A 242 28.09 11.17 31.35
C THR A 242 28.76 9.86 31.75
N LEU A 243 28.40 8.75 31.11
CA LEU A 243 29.13 7.49 31.25
C LEU A 243 30.16 7.33 30.13
N ARG A 244 31.40 7.14 30.56
CA ARG A 244 32.50 6.54 29.80
C ARG A 244 32.27 5.04 29.61
#